data_AF-A0A261PYK8-F1
#
_entry.id   AF-A0A261PYK8-F1
#
_cell.length_a   1.000
_cell.length_b   1.000
_cell.length_c   1.000
_cell.angle_alpha   90.00
_cell.angle_beta   90.00
_cell.angle_gamma   90.00
#
_symmetry.space_group_name_H-M   'P 1'
#
loop_
_entity.id
_entity.type
_entity.pdbx_description
1 polymer ?
#
loop_
_entity_poly.entity_id
_entity_poly.type
_entity_poly.pdbx_seq_one_letter_code
_entity_poly.pdbx_strand_id
1 'polypeptide(L)'
;MNKFITTLKNIWSIEELRSRILNTLLFITVYRIGSYIVLPGIDPARLPKGQGNGLLDLINTFSGGAFQNASIFALGIMPYISASIAIQLLTIALPYFQKMQKDGESGRRKLNQITRVLTIFVTTAQAIAYTQSQIPAEALMIERSWFTIYSTIILISGTIFCMWMGERITDKGIGNGISLLIMIGIVARFPVALLQEAGSRGTGGALLFVIELVALYFVVMGAVLITQATRRIPVQYAKQVVGNKVVGGQRQYIPLKLNAAGVMPIIFAQALMFVPGLVAGYFAEKSDTAQSIAQAFNSYDHWQYNVLFGFLIIVFTYFYTAISVNPQQIADDMKRSGGFIPGVKPGFETSEYIGQILDRITLPGAIMLALVAVMPAIARLFGISQGFAQFFGGTSLLILVGVVLDTLQQIESYLLMRRYEGLMKSGRVQGRTTESVSAI
;
A
#
# COMPACT_ATOMS: atom_id res chain seq x y z
N MET A 1 -27.95 -7.54 4.50
CA MET A 1 -28.02 -7.44 3.02
C MET A 1 -28.55 -6.09 2.52
N ASN A 2 -29.59 -5.49 3.13
CA ASN A 2 -30.12 -4.18 2.71
C ASN A 2 -29.07 -3.05 2.73
N LYS A 3 -28.17 -3.01 3.72
CA LYS A 3 -27.11 -1.99 3.78
C LYS A 3 -26.17 -2.03 2.57
N PHE A 4 -25.65 -3.20 2.17
CA PHE A 4 -24.72 -3.33 1.04
C PHE A 4 -25.36 -2.91 -0.30
N ILE A 5 -26.60 -3.35 -0.55
CA ILE A 5 -27.36 -2.99 -1.75
C ILE A 5 -27.70 -1.49 -1.74
N THR A 6 -28.09 -0.93 -0.59
CA THR A 6 -28.30 0.53 -0.49
C THR A 6 -27.00 1.31 -0.67
N THR A 7 -25.86 0.81 -0.18
CA THR A 7 -24.55 1.46 -0.37
C THR A 7 -24.15 1.44 -1.84
N LEU A 8 -24.29 0.30 -2.54
CA LEU A 8 -24.06 0.21 -3.99
C LEU A 8 -25.00 1.14 -4.78
N LYS A 9 -26.29 1.19 -4.42
CA LYS A 9 -27.26 2.09 -5.05
C LYS A 9 -26.95 3.57 -4.79
N ASN A 10 -26.44 3.90 -3.60
CA ASN A 10 -26.00 5.25 -3.24
C ASN A 10 -24.66 5.65 -3.89
N ILE A 11 -23.75 4.69 -4.10
CA ILE A 11 -22.51 4.89 -4.86
C ILE A 11 -22.86 5.26 -6.31
N TRP A 12 -23.83 4.56 -6.90
CA TRP A 12 -24.27 4.80 -8.27
C TRP A 12 -25.17 6.04 -8.44
N SER A 13 -25.72 6.59 -7.37
CA SER A 13 -26.54 7.80 -7.40
C SER A 13 -25.73 9.10 -7.34
N ILE A 14 -24.43 9.02 -7.02
CA ILE A 14 -23.53 10.19 -6.99
C ILE A 14 -22.75 10.22 -8.30
N GLU A 15 -23.05 11.18 -9.16
CA GLU A 15 -22.42 11.32 -10.48
C GLU A 15 -20.89 11.51 -10.39
N GLU A 16 -20.40 12.28 -9.42
CA GLU A 16 -18.96 12.47 -9.21
C GLU A 16 -18.27 11.16 -8.79
N LEU A 17 -18.83 10.44 -7.80
CA LEU A 17 -18.28 9.17 -7.32
C LEU A 17 -18.30 8.11 -8.42
N ARG A 18 -19.40 8.05 -9.20
CA ARG A 18 -19.52 7.18 -10.38
C ARG A 18 -18.42 7.47 -11.40
N SER A 19 -18.21 8.75 -11.75
CA SER A 19 -17.17 9.17 -12.69
C SER A 19 -15.78 8.76 -12.21
N ARG A 20 -15.47 8.99 -10.93
CA ARG A 20 -14.19 8.59 -10.32
C ARG A 20 -13.98 7.07 -10.35
N ILE A 21 -15.01 6.28 -10.03
CA ILE A 21 -14.93 4.81 -10.08
C ILE A 21 -14.73 4.32 -11.52
N LEU A 22 -15.47 4.87 -12.48
CA LEU A 22 -15.34 4.51 -13.90
C LEU A 22 -13.96 4.85 -14.45
N ASN A 23 -13.44 6.05 -14.14
CA ASN A 23 -12.09 6.44 -14.51
C ASN A 23 -11.05 5.47 -13.93
N THR A 24 -11.20 5.12 -12.65
CA THR A 24 -10.31 4.17 -11.97
C THR A 24 -10.35 2.81 -12.68
N LEU A 25 -11.53 2.24 -12.91
CA LEU A 25 -11.68 0.96 -13.63
C LEU A 25 -11.13 1.00 -15.06
N LEU A 26 -11.27 2.13 -15.76
CA LEU A 26 -10.73 2.32 -17.11
C LEU A 26 -9.19 2.27 -17.09
N PHE A 27 -8.54 3.04 -16.22
CA PHE A 27 -7.07 3.01 -16.11
C PHE A 27 -6.55 1.62 -15.69
N ILE A 28 -7.27 0.95 -14.80
CA ILE A 28 -6.96 -0.42 -14.39
C ILE A 28 -7.04 -1.39 -15.58
N THR A 29 -8.07 -1.26 -16.40
CA THR A 29 -8.26 -2.09 -17.59
C THR A 29 -7.11 -1.87 -18.58
N VAL A 30 -6.73 -0.61 -18.81
CA VAL A 30 -5.57 -0.27 -19.67
C VAL A 30 -4.27 -0.88 -19.12
N TYR A 31 -4.04 -0.77 -17.81
CA TYR A 31 -2.88 -1.39 -17.15
C TYR A 31 -2.85 -2.91 -17.36
N ARG A 32 -4.00 -3.58 -17.22
CA ARG A 32 -4.10 -5.03 -17.43
C ARG A 32 -3.90 -5.43 -18.88
N ILE A 33 -4.45 -4.68 -19.84
CA ILE A 33 -4.20 -4.95 -21.27
C ILE A 33 -2.70 -4.87 -21.56
N GLY A 34 -2.02 -3.81 -21.09
CA GLY A 34 -0.59 -3.68 -21.32
C GLY A 34 0.29 -4.72 -20.62
N SER A 35 -0.17 -5.37 -19.54
CA SER A 35 0.53 -6.51 -18.93
C SER A 35 0.56 -7.78 -19.80
N TYR A 36 -0.26 -7.85 -20.85
CA TYR A 36 -0.24 -8.95 -21.83
C TYR A 36 0.47 -8.58 -23.14
N ILE A 37 0.83 -7.32 -23.36
CA ILE A 37 1.56 -6.90 -24.56
C ILE A 37 3.04 -7.21 -24.35
N VAL A 38 3.53 -8.25 -25.02
CA VAL A 38 4.92 -8.75 -24.93
C VAL A 38 5.89 -7.76 -25.58
N LEU A 39 7.11 -7.67 -25.04
CA LEU A 39 8.20 -6.91 -25.64
C LEU A 39 8.52 -7.44 -27.05
N PRO A 40 8.61 -6.56 -28.06
CA PRO A 40 8.94 -7.01 -29.41
C PRO A 40 10.35 -7.61 -29.48
N GLY A 41 10.47 -8.77 -30.12
CA GLY A 41 11.73 -9.54 -30.21
C GLY A 41 11.84 -10.72 -29.24
N ILE A 42 10.81 -10.98 -28.42
CA ILE A 42 10.71 -12.17 -27.56
C ILE A 42 9.66 -13.14 -28.12
N ASP A 43 9.99 -14.43 -28.15
CA ASP A 43 9.00 -15.49 -28.34
C ASP A 43 8.35 -15.89 -27.00
N PRO A 44 7.07 -15.56 -26.76
CA PRO A 44 6.39 -15.90 -25.51
C PRO A 44 6.20 -17.40 -25.28
N ALA A 45 6.34 -18.25 -26.31
CA ALA A 45 6.29 -19.69 -26.16
C ALA A 45 7.56 -20.29 -25.56
N ARG A 46 8.69 -19.58 -25.67
CA ARG A 46 10.02 -20.01 -25.19
C ARG A 46 10.42 -19.39 -23.86
N LEU A 47 9.57 -18.52 -23.30
CA LEU A 47 9.78 -18.02 -21.95
C LEU A 47 9.60 -19.16 -20.94
N PRO A 48 10.54 -19.34 -19.99
CA PRO A 48 10.36 -20.32 -18.94
C PRO A 48 9.12 -19.94 -18.13
N LYS A 49 8.04 -20.73 -18.26
CA LYS A 49 6.83 -20.59 -17.43
C LYS A 49 7.03 -21.10 -15.99
N GLY A 50 8.29 -21.30 -15.58
CA GLY A 50 8.69 -21.91 -14.32
C GLY A 50 8.72 -20.93 -13.15
N GLN A 51 8.43 -21.45 -11.96
CA GLN A 51 8.49 -20.77 -10.66
C GLN A 51 9.79 -19.99 -10.51
N GLY A 52 9.68 -18.65 -10.50
CA GLY A 52 10.81 -17.82 -10.11
C GLY A 52 11.16 -18.09 -8.65
N ASN A 53 12.45 -18.20 -8.34
CA ASN A 53 12.91 -18.25 -6.96
C ASN A 53 12.44 -16.99 -6.25
N GLY A 54 11.59 -17.19 -5.23
CA GLY A 54 11.15 -16.24 -4.21
C GLY A 54 10.97 -14.77 -4.64
N LEU A 55 12.10 -14.07 -4.75
CA LEU A 55 12.19 -12.65 -5.05
C LEU A 55 11.51 -12.30 -6.37
N LEU A 56 11.81 -13.07 -7.41
CA LEU A 56 11.26 -12.86 -8.75
C LEU A 56 9.75 -13.09 -8.77
N ASP A 57 9.27 -14.01 -7.93
CA ASP A 57 7.84 -14.32 -7.83
C ASP A 57 7.06 -13.18 -7.15
N LEU A 58 7.64 -12.52 -6.14
CA LEU A 58 7.02 -11.35 -5.51
C LEU A 58 6.97 -10.14 -6.46
N ILE A 59 8.02 -9.90 -7.25
CA ILE A 59 8.03 -8.88 -8.31
C ILE A 59 6.94 -9.20 -9.36
N ASN A 60 6.80 -10.47 -9.71
CA ASN A 60 5.79 -10.96 -10.65
C ASN A 60 4.36 -10.83 -10.11
N THR A 61 4.15 -11.04 -8.80
CA THR A 61 2.87 -10.83 -8.13
C THR A 61 2.49 -9.36 -8.11
N PHE A 62 3.42 -8.44 -7.81
CA PHE A 62 3.13 -7.00 -7.80
C PHE A 62 2.92 -6.41 -9.19
N SER A 63 3.56 -6.99 -10.21
CA SER A 63 3.39 -6.59 -11.61
C SER A 63 2.20 -7.27 -12.31
N GLY A 64 1.41 -8.07 -11.58
CA GLY A 64 0.21 -8.73 -12.13
C GLY A 64 0.52 -9.77 -13.21
N GLY A 65 1.74 -10.28 -13.24
CA GLY A 65 2.23 -11.23 -14.24
C GLY A 65 2.94 -10.65 -15.45
N ALA A 66 3.04 -9.32 -15.51
CA ALA A 66 3.77 -8.61 -16.54
C ALA A 66 5.25 -9.01 -16.61
N PHE A 67 5.87 -9.34 -15.46
CA PHE A 67 7.26 -9.78 -15.36
C PHE A 67 7.50 -11.14 -16.02
N GLN A 68 6.74 -12.17 -15.67
CA GLN A 68 6.86 -13.50 -16.30
C GLN A 68 6.51 -13.50 -17.80
N ASN A 69 5.55 -12.66 -18.22
CA ASN A 69 5.14 -12.56 -19.62
C ASN A 69 6.07 -11.68 -20.47
N ALA A 70 7.15 -11.14 -19.88
CA ALA A 70 8.06 -10.18 -20.51
C ALA A 70 7.32 -9.07 -21.28
N SER A 71 6.36 -8.44 -20.61
CA SER A 71 5.52 -7.40 -21.20
C SER A 71 6.18 -6.01 -21.19
N ILE A 72 5.57 -5.06 -21.89
CA ILE A 72 5.94 -3.63 -21.86
C ILE A 72 5.91 -3.07 -20.42
N PHE A 73 5.10 -3.67 -19.54
CA PHE A 73 5.01 -3.30 -18.12
C PHE A 73 5.74 -4.28 -17.19
N ALA A 74 6.77 -5.00 -17.67
CA ALA A 74 7.45 -6.04 -16.88
C ALA A 74 7.94 -5.56 -15.51
N LEU A 75 8.50 -4.34 -15.45
CA LEU A 75 8.94 -3.71 -14.19
C LEU A 75 7.78 -3.04 -13.40
N GLY A 76 6.64 -2.82 -14.06
CA GLY A 76 5.45 -2.23 -13.48
C GLY A 76 5.72 -0.87 -12.83
N ILE A 77 5.24 -0.69 -11.60
CA ILE A 77 5.44 0.53 -10.81
C ILE A 77 6.62 0.39 -9.82
N MET A 78 7.33 -0.74 -9.82
CA MET A 78 8.40 -1.04 -8.85
C MET A 78 9.56 -0.04 -8.88
N PRO A 79 10.07 0.40 -10.04
CA PRO A 79 11.15 1.39 -10.07
C PRO A 79 10.75 2.71 -9.40
N TYR A 80 9.47 3.11 -9.54
CA TYR A 80 8.94 4.30 -8.88
C TYR A 80 8.86 4.13 -7.37
N ILE A 81 8.41 2.96 -6.90
CA ILE A 81 8.41 2.64 -5.47
C ILE A 81 9.83 2.75 -4.93
N SER A 82 10.81 2.07 -5.54
CA SER A 82 12.22 2.14 -5.12
C SER A 82 12.75 3.58 -5.08
N ALA A 83 12.43 4.40 -6.08
CA ALA A 83 12.82 5.81 -6.11
C ALA A 83 12.15 6.63 -5.00
N SER A 84 10.84 6.44 -4.77
CA SER A 84 10.10 7.09 -3.67
C SER A 84 10.68 6.72 -2.32
N ILE A 85 11.07 5.46 -2.15
CA ILE A 85 11.72 4.98 -0.93
C ILE A 85 13.06 5.69 -0.72
N ALA A 86 13.90 5.76 -1.75
CA ALA A 86 15.19 6.42 -1.66
C ALA A 86 15.02 7.91 -1.28
N ILE A 87 14.08 8.63 -1.89
CA ILE A 87 13.81 10.04 -1.55
C ILE A 87 13.27 10.17 -0.13
N GLN A 88 12.44 9.24 0.33
CA GLN A 88 11.91 9.27 1.69
C GLN A 88 13.01 9.04 2.73
N LEU A 89 13.95 8.12 2.47
CA LEU A 89 15.14 7.94 3.30
C LEU A 89 16.06 9.17 3.28
N LEU A 90 16.29 9.76 2.10
CA LEU A 90 17.07 11.00 1.95
C LEU A 90 16.42 12.20 2.66
N THR A 91 15.09 12.25 2.70
CA THR A 91 14.34 13.27 3.45
C THR A 91 14.66 13.26 4.95
N ILE A 92 15.11 12.12 5.45
CA ILE A 92 15.39 11.92 6.87
C ILE A 92 16.88 12.09 7.14
N ALA A 93 17.73 11.57 6.23
CA ALA A 93 19.17 11.70 6.35
C ALA A 93 19.67 13.14 6.12
N LEU A 94 18.97 13.92 5.29
CA LEU A 94 19.41 15.25 4.87
C LEU A 94 18.38 16.34 5.21
N PRO A 95 18.76 17.38 5.99
CA PRO A 95 17.84 18.44 6.42
C PRO A 95 17.29 19.28 5.26
N TYR A 96 17.98 19.30 4.11
CA TYR A 96 17.52 19.97 2.89
C TYR A 96 16.19 19.41 2.37
N PHE A 97 16.11 18.08 2.27
CA PHE A 97 14.89 17.39 1.82
C PHE A 97 13.80 17.47 2.90
N GLN A 98 14.17 17.43 4.18
CA GLN A 98 13.24 17.63 5.30
C GLN A 98 12.58 19.02 5.26
N LYS A 99 13.35 20.08 4.96
CA LYS A 99 12.82 21.43 4.79
C LYS A 99 11.84 21.50 3.61
N MET A 100 12.22 20.89 2.48
CA MET A 100 11.34 20.80 1.31
C MET A 100 10.03 20.07 1.63
N GLN A 101 10.04 19.05 2.49
CA GLN A 101 8.81 18.38 2.94
C GLN A 101 7.91 19.29 3.80
N LYS A 102 8.50 20.24 4.54
CA LYS A 102 7.81 21.22 5.40
C LYS A 102 7.27 22.44 4.64
N ASP A 103 7.76 22.71 3.43
CA ASP A 103 7.32 23.83 2.57
C ASP A 103 5.91 23.62 1.93
N GLY A 104 5.12 22.68 2.47
CA GLY A 104 3.73 22.43 2.07
C GLY A 104 3.58 21.78 0.70
N GLU A 105 2.55 22.17 -0.05
CA GLU A 105 2.24 21.58 -1.37
C GLU A 105 3.35 21.81 -2.40
N SER A 106 3.96 23.00 -2.41
CA SER A 106 4.99 23.36 -3.38
C SER A 106 6.23 22.47 -3.22
N GLY A 107 6.63 22.21 -1.98
CA GLY A 107 7.73 21.33 -1.62
C GLY A 107 7.44 19.85 -1.95
N ARG A 108 6.24 19.37 -1.64
CA ARG A 108 5.80 18.01 -2.03
C ARG A 108 5.83 17.80 -3.55
N ARG A 109 5.41 18.80 -4.34
CA ARG A 109 5.49 18.73 -5.81
C ARG A 109 6.94 18.63 -6.31
N LYS A 110 7.88 19.36 -5.70
CA LYS A 110 9.31 19.27 -6.03
C LYS A 110 9.89 17.90 -5.66
N LEU A 111 9.59 17.37 -4.47
CA LEU A 111 10.00 16.02 -4.06
C LEU A 111 9.46 14.96 -5.03
N ASN A 112 8.21 15.09 -5.46
CA ASN A 112 7.63 14.20 -6.46
C ASN A 112 8.38 14.31 -7.79
N GLN A 113 8.69 15.52 -8.27
CA GLN A 113 9.46 15.71 -9.50
C GLN A 113 10.86 15.06 -9.43
N ILE A 114 11.57 15.20 -8.31
CA ILE A 114 12.86 14.53 -8.08
C ILE A 114 12.67 13.02 -8.10
N THR A 115 11.62 12.51 -7.45
CA THR A 115 11.28 11.08 -7.44
C THR A 115 11.02 10.56 -8.86
N ARG A 116 10.32 11.32 -9.70
CA ARG A 116 10.08 10.96 -11.11
C ARG A 116 11.37 10.85 -11.89
N VAL A 117 12.27 11.83 -11.75
CA VAL A 117 13.57 11.82 -12.42
C VAL A 117 14.42 10.64 -11.94
N LEU A 118 14.48 10.40 -10.63
CA LEU A 118 15.18 9.26 -10.05
C LEU A 118 14.61 7.92 -10.56
N THR A 119 13.29 7.84 -10.72
CA THR A 119 12.64 6.64 -11.27
C THR A 119 13.18 6.29 -12.65
N ILE A 120 13.43 7.27 -13.52
CA ILE A 120 13.97 7.01 -14.86
C ILE A 120 15.33 6.34 -14.75
N PHE A 121 16.24 6.87 -13.92
CA PHE A 121 17.56 6.28 -13.71
C PHE A 121 17.51 4.87 -13.12
N VAL A 122 16.65 4.66 -12.10
CA VAL A 122 16.44 3.34 -11.50
C VAL A 122 15.87 2.36 -12.53
N THR A 123 14.92 2.80 -13.35
CA THR A 123 14.31 1.97 -14.40
C THR A 123 15.33 1.58 -15.46
N THR A 124 16.21 2.50 -15.87
CA THR A 124 17.28 2.18 -16.82
C THR A 124 18.19 1.07 -16.29
N ALA A 125 18.65 1.20 -15.05
CA ALA A 125 19.50 0.18 -14.43
C ALA A 125 18.78 -1.17 -14.28
N GLN A 126 17.52 -1.16 -13.81
CA GLN A 126 16.72 -2.37 -13.65
C GLN A 126 16.33 -3.02 -14.97
N ALA A 127 16.05 -2.25 -16.03
CA ALA A 127 15.70 -2.75 -17.34
C ALA A 127 16.88 -3.47 -18.01
N ILE A 128 18.09 -2.94 -17.87
CA ILE A 128 19.31 -3.59 -18.34
C ILE A 128 19.54 -4.90 -17.56
N ALA A 129 19.45 -4.84 -16.23
CA ALA A 129 19.61 -6.03 -15.38
C ALA A 129 18.55 -7.11 -15.70
N TYR A 130 17.31 -6.72 -15.91
CA TYR A 130 16.21 -7.61 -16.27
C TYR A 130 16.46 -8.29 -17.63
N THR A 131 16.82 -7.51 -18.64
CA THR A 131 17.07 -8.02 -20.00
C THR A 131 18.25 -8.99 -20.05
N GLN A 132 19.27 -8.77 -19.22
CA GLN A 132 20.44 -9.65 -19.18
C GLN A 132 20.25 -10.89 -18.30
N SER A 133 19.53 -10.78 -17.19
CA SER A 133 19.43 -11.90 -16.22
C SER A 133 18.21 -12.80 -16.44
N GLN A 134 17.08 -12.27 -16.92
CA GLN A 134 15.79 -12.99 -16.92
C GLN A 134 15.36 -13.48 -18.30
N ILE A 135 15.88 -12.88 -19.37
CA ILE A 135 15.53 -13.26 -20.75
C ILE A 135 16.62 -14.20 -21.27
N PRO A 136 16.35 -15.51 -21.41
CA PRO A 136 17.33 -16.45 -21.95
C PRO A 136 17.63 -16.12 -23.42
N ALA A 137 18.87 -16.36 -23.85
CA ALA A 137 19.32 -16.08 -25.22
C ALA A 137 18.50 -16.85 -26.28
N GLU A 138 17.90 -17.97 -25.90
CA GLU A 138 17.08 -18.86 -26.74
C GLU A 138 15.69 -18.31 -27.06
N ALA A 139 15.18 -17.38 -26.24
CA ALA A 139 13.89 -16.72 -26.43
C ALA A 139 14.00 -15.43 -27.28
N LEU A 140 15.22 -15.01 -27.60
CA LEU A 140 15.49 -13.80 -28.38
C LEU A 140 15.43 -14.10 -29.88
N MET A 141 14.66 -13.29 -30.61
CA MET A 141 14.59 -13.33 -32.07
C MET A 141 15.57 -12.34 -32.73
N ILE A 142 16.26 -11.51 -31.93
CA ILE A 142 17.12 -10.39 -32.36
C ILE A 142 18.46 -10.47 -31.60
N GLU A 143 19.51 -9.88 -32.16
CA GLU A 143 20.80 -9.70 -31.48
C GLU A 143 20.63 -9.05 -30.08
N ARG A 144 21.27 -9.65 -29.06
CA ARG A 144 21.11 -9.28 -27.65
C ARG A 144 21.43 -7.82 -27.35
N SER A 145 22.45 -7.26 -28.01
CA SER A 145 22.88 -5.87 -27.84
C SER A 145 21.78 -4.90 -28.25
N TRP A 146 21.22 -5.11 -29.44
CA TRP A 146 20.18 -4.25 -30.02
C TRP A 146 18.84 -4.42 -29.30
N PHE A 147 18.52 -5.68 -28.93
CA PHE A 147 17.36 -5.99 -28.10
C PHE A 147 17.40 -5.30 -26.73
N THR A 148 18.57 -5.25 -26.09
CA THR A 148 18.72 -4.61 -24.76
C THR A 148 18.45 -3.11 -24.84
N ILE A 149 18.96 -2.41 -25.86
CA ILE A 149 18.78 -0.97 -26.03
C ILE A 149 17.30 -0.64 -26.26
N TYR A 150 16.68 -1.32 -27.22
CA TYR A 150 15.27 -1.12 -27.56
C TYR A 150 14.32 -1.49 -26.39
N SER A 151 14.54 -2.64 -25.76
CA SER A 151 13.75 -3.09 -24.60
C SER A 151 13.89 -2.13 -23.42
N THR A 152 15.08 -1.57 -23.19
CA THR A 152 15.30 -0.57 -22.15
C THR A 152 14.45 0.68 -22.38
N ILE A 153 14.42 1.21 -23.61
CA ILE A 153 13.60 2.38 -23.96
C ILE A 153 12.10 2.08 -23.76
N ILE A 154 11.65 0.90 -24.16
CA ILE A 154 10.25 0.48 -23.98
C ILE A 154 9.89 0.30 -22.51
N LEU A 155 10.75 -0.36 -21.72
CA LEU A 155 10.51 -0.56 -20.30
C LEU A 155 10.51 0.76 -19.52
N ILE A 156 11.37 1.71 -19.88
CA ILE A 156 11.34 3.08 -19.35
C ILE A 156 10.01 3.75 -19.69
N SER A 157 9.61 3.72 -20.96
CA SER A 157 8.36 4.32 -21.41
C SER A 157 7.14 3.68 -20.74
N GLY A 158 7.13 2.36 -20.61
CA GLY A 158 6.07 1.59 -19.96
C GLY A 158 5.96 1.88 -18.47
N THR A 159 7.10 2.00 -17.77
CA THR A 159 7.14 2.36 -16.34
C THR A 159 6.67 3.79 -16.11
N ILE A 160 7.10 4.76 -16.92
CA ILE A 160 6.64 6.15 -16.84
C ILE A 160 5.14 6.23 -17.13
N PHE A 161 4.65 5.46 -18.11
CA PHE A 161 3.23 5.38 -18.39
C PHE A 161 2.43 4.78 -17.21
N CYS A 162 2.94 3.73 -16.56
CA CYS A 162 2.35 3.18 -15.35
C CYS A 162 2.29 4.20 -14.21
N MET A 163 3.37 4.97 -14.02
CA MET A 163 3.42 6.06 -13.04
C MET A 163 2.38 7.13 -13.36
N TRP A 164 2.30 7.56 -14.61
CA TRP A 164 1.31 8.55 -15.06
C TRP A 164 -0.12 8.04 -14.82
N MET A 165 -0.41 6.76 -15.10
CA MET A 165 -1.72 6.16 -14.79
C MET A 165 -2.00 6.19 -13.29
N GLY A 166 -1.03 5.83 -12.45
CA GLY A 166 -1.16 5.87 -11.00
C GLY A 166 -1.45 7.29 -10.47
N GLU A 167 -0.79 8.30 -11.00
CA GLU A 167 -1.05 9.70 -10.65
C GLU A 167 -2.44 10.14 -11.14
N ARG A 168 -2.86 9.73 -12.35
CA ARG A 168 -4.19 10.05 -12.88
C ARG A 168 -5.32 9.39 -12.12
N ILE A 169 -5.14 8.16 -11.65
CA ILE A 169 -6.08 7.51 -10.74
C ILE A 169 -6.15 8.29 -9.41
N THR A 170 -5.04 8.80 -8.90
CA THR A 170 -5.04 9.60 -7.65
C THR A 170 -5.77 10.93 -7.83
N ASP A 171 -5.59 11.61 -8.98
CA ASP A 171 -6.23 12.90 -9.26
C ASP A 171 -7.74 12.76 -9.58
N LYS A 172 -8.07 11.85 -10.51
CA LYS A 172 -9.40 11.74 -11.13
C LYS A 172 -10.20 10.52 -10.68
N GLY A 173 -9.60 9.65 -9.87
CA GLY A 173 -10.19 8.41 -9.39
C GLY A 173 -10.50 8.46 -7.90
N ILE A 174 -10.48 7.28 -7.29
CA ILE A 174 -10.67 7.06 -5.84
C ILE A 174 -9.42 6.36 -5.33
N GLY A 175 -8.95 6.69 -4.13
CA GLY A 175 -7.81 6.03 -3.50
C GLY A 175 -6.46 6.62 -3.93
N ASN A 176 -5.40 5.94 -3.48
CA ASN A 176 -4.06 6.16 -3.99
C ASN A 176 -3.86 5.26 -5.23
N GLY A 177 -3.67 5.87 -6.39
CA GLY A 177 -3.60 5.14 -7.65
C GLY A 177 -2.40 4.21 -7.76
N ILE A 178 -1.24 4.57 -7.20
CA ILE A 178 -0.06 3.70 -7.15
C ILE A 178 -0.38 2.45 -6.33
N SER A 179 -0.99 2.62 -5.17
CA SER A 179 -1.36 1.50 -4.29
C SER A 179 -2.45 0.61 -4.91
N LEU A 180 -3.41 1.20 -5.63
CA LEU A 180 -4.42 0.45 -6.40
C LEU A 180 -3.80 -0.40 -7.50
N LEU A 181 -2.85 0.13 -8.27
CA LEU A 181 -2.17 -0.63 -9.33
C LEU A 181 -1.49 -1.89 -8.77
N ILE A 182 -0.79 -1.78 -7.63
CA ILE A 182 -0.15 -2.92 -6.95
C ILE A 182 -1.20 -3.92 -6.45
N MET A 183 -2.25 -3.43 -5.78
CA MET A 183 -3.33 -4.28 -5.26
C MET A 183 -3.98 -5.11 -6.37
N ILE A 184 -4.19 -4.51 -7.55
CA ILE A 184 -4.79 -5.21 -8.68
C ILE A 184 -3.84 -6.22 -9.30
N GLY A 185 -2.54 -5.93 -9.33
CA GLY A 185 -1.52 -6.92 -9.69
C GLY A 185 -1.62 -8.17 -8.81
N ILE A 186 -1.71 -7.98 -7.50
CA ILE A 186 -1.85 -9.07 -6.51
C ILE A 186 -3.18 -9.82 -6.72
N VAL A 187 -4.32 -9.10 -6.79
CA VAL A 187 -5.65 -9.69 -6.96
C VAL A 187 -5.76 -10.48 -8.26
N ALA A 188 -5.12 -10.03 -9.33
CA ALA A 188 -5.12 -10.72 -10.61
C ALA A 188 -4.46 -12.11 -10.58
N ARG A 189 -3.50 -12.33 -9.67
CA ARG A 189 -2.80 -13.61 -9.51
C ARG A 189 -3.56 -14.59 -8.61
N PHE A 190 -4.43 -14.09 -7.74
CA PHE A 190 -5.16 -14.91 -6.77
C PHE A 190 -6.01 -16.04 -7.39
N PRO A 191 -6.80 -15.82 -8.46
CA PRO A 191 -7.57 -16.91 -9.10
C PRO A 191 -6.67 -18.01 -9.68
N VAL A 192 -5.53 -17.61 -10.27
CA VAL A 192 -4.58 -18.56 -10.86
C VAL A 192 -3.92 -19.40 -9.77
N ALA A 193 -3.51 -18.77 -8.66
CA ALA A 193 -2.93 -19.46 -7.51
C ALA A 193 -3.92 -20.45 -6.86
N LEU A 194 -5.20 -20.08 -6.74
CA LEU A 194 -6.26 -20.96 -6.26
C LEU A 194 -6.44 -22.20 -7.15
N LEU A 195 -6.48 -22.01 -8.47
CA LEU A 195 -6.62 -23.10 -9.42
C LEU A 195 -5.38 -24.01 -9.44
N GLN A 196 -4.19 -23.44 -9.28
CA GLN A 196 -2.94 -24.20 -9.16
C GLN A 196 -2.89 -25.04 -7.89
N GLU A 197 -3.32 -24.49 -6.74
CA GLU A 197 -3.40 -25.25 -5.49
C GLU A 197 -4.47 -26.36 -5.57
N ALA A 198 -5.63 -26.05 -6.12
CA ALA A 198 -6.68 -27.05 -6.32
C ALA A 198 -6.21 -28.19 -7.25
N GLY A 199 -5.43 -27.85 -8.28
CA GLY A 199 -4.83 -28.81 -9.21
C GLY A 199 -3.69 -29.63 -8.60
N SER A 200 -2.84 -29.03 -7.75
CA SER A 200 -1.71 -29.71 -7.12
C SER A 200 -2.14 -30.71 -6.05
N ARG A 201 -3.25 -30.45 -5.36
CA ARG A 201 -3.77 -31.33 -4.29
C ARG A 201 -4.62 -32.50 -4.79
N GLY A 202 -5.08 -32.47 -6.05
CA GLY A 202 -5.85 -33.56 -6.67
C GLY A 202 -7.16 -33.92 -5.94
N THR A 203 -7.80 -35.03 -6.34
CA THR A 203 -9.08 -35.51 -5.76
C THR A 203 -8.94 -36.04 -4.33
N GLY A 204 -7.75 -36.49 -3.91
CA GLY A 204 -7.48 -36.99 -2.55
C GLY A 204 -7.16 -35.92 -1.51
N GLY A 205 -6.80 -34.70 -1.94
CA GLY A 205 -6.41 -33.58 -1.07
C GLY A 205 -7.51 -32.56 -0.77
N ALA A 206 -8.76 -32.82 -1.19
CA ALA A 206 -9.87 -31.87 -1.05
C ALA A 206 -10.12 -31.40 0.39
N LEU A 207 -9.94 -32.30 1.38
CA LEU A 207 -10.06 -31.95 2.80
C LEU A 207 -8.98 -30.95 3.24
N LEU A 208 -7.73 -31.15 2.79
CA LEU A 208 -6.63 -30.24 3.09
C LEU A 208 -6.85 -28.87 2.42
N PHE A 209 -7.33 -28.85 1.18
CA PHE A 209 -7.67 -27.59 0.49
C PHE A 209 -8.78 -26.80 1.21
N VAL A 210 -9.79 -27.48 1.75
CA VAL A 210 -10.82 -26.81 2.56
C VAL A 210 -10.23 -26.26 3.87
N ILE A 211 -9.37 -27.02 4.54
CA ILE A 211 -8.67 -26.56 5.76
C ILE A 211 -7.80 -25.32 5.45
N GLU A 212 -7.10 -25.31 4.31
CA GLU A 212 -6.34 -24.15 3.84
C GLU A 212 -7.22 -22.92 3.62
N LEU A 213 -8.36 -23.06 2.93
CA LEU A 213 -9.27 -21.92 2.71
C LEU A 213 -9.82 -21.36 4.03
N VAL A 214 -10.12 -22.25 5.00
CA VAL A 214 -10.53 -21.84 6.34
C VAL A 214 -9.38 -21.12 7.05
N ALA A 215 -8.15 -21.63 6.97
CA ALA A 215 -6.98 -20.97 7.53
C ALA A 215 -6.74 -19.59 6.88
N LEU A 216 -6.85 -19.47 5.56
CA LEU A 216 -6.77 -18.21 4.83
C LEU A 216 -7.79 -17.20 5.35
N TYR A 217 -9.04 -17.63 5.56
CA TYR A 217 -10.08 -16.78 6.11
C TYR A 217 -9.72 -16.21 7.48
N PHE A 218 -9.19 -17.04 8.39
CA PHE A 218 -8.73 -16.58 9.70
C PHE A 218 -7.52 -15.65 9.62
N VAL A 219 -6.57 -15.91 8.72
CA VAL A 219 -5.41 -15.03 8.50
C VAL A 219 -5.85 -13.66 7.97
N VAL A 220 -6.76 -13.63 7.00
CA VAL A 220 -7.35 -12.39 6.46
C VAL A 220 -8.09 -11.64 7.56
N MET A 221 -8.91 -12.33 8.36
CA MET A 221 -9.62 -11.73 9.49
C MET A 221 -8.64 -11.13 10.51
N GLY A 222 -7.58 -11.85 10.86
CA GLY A 222 -6.52 -11.36 11.74
C GLY A 222 -5.83 -10.11 11.19
N ALA A 223 -5.44 -10.12 9.91
CA ALA A 223 -4.83 -8.98 9.25
C ALA A 223 -5.77 -7.75 9.25
N VAL A 224 -7.07 -7.92 9.00
CA VAL A 224 -8.07 -6.84 9.05
C VAL A 224 -8.23 -6.31 10.48
N LEU A 225 -8.31 -7.18 11.49
CA LEU A 225 -8.44 -6.80 12.89
C LEU A 225 -7.23 -5.98 13.36
N ILE A 226 -6.01 -6.41 13.04
CA ILE A 226 -4.77 -5.68 13.35
C ILE A 226 -4.77 -4.30 12.66
N THR A 227 -5.15 -4.25 11.38
CA THR A 227 -5.14 -3.01 10.61
C THR A 227 -6.20 -2.00 11.06
N GLN A 228 -7.37 -2.47 11.50
CA GLN A 228 -8.46 -1.62 12.00
C GLN A 228 -8.37 -1.31 13.49
N ALA A 229 -7.50 -1.98 14.24
CA ALA A 229 -7.35 -1.75 15.67
C ALA A 229 -7.02 -0.28 15.93
N THR A 230 -7.85 0.38 16.76
CA THR A 230 -7.67 1.78 17.14
C THR A 230 -7.72 1.92 18.65
N ARG A 231 -6.76 2.67 19.20
CA ARG A 231 -6.77 3.16 20.57
C ARG A 231 -7.48 4.51 20.59
N ARG A 232 -8.57 4.62 21.32
CA ARG A 232 -9.34 5.87 21.44
C ARG A 232 -8.84 6.67 22.64
N ILE A 233 -8.33 7.87 22.40
CA ILE A 233 -7.97 8.83 23.47
C ILE A 233 -9.15 9.79 23.66
N PRO A 234 -9.80 9.84 24.83
CA PRO A 234 -10.90 10.77 25.07
C PRO A 234 -10.40 12.21 25.12
N VAL A 235 -11.14 13.10 24.45
CA VAL A 235 -10.86 14.54 24.40
C VAL A 235 -12.13 15.30 24.79
N GLN A 236 -11.95 16.40 25.49
CA GLN A 236 -13.00 17.35 25.79
C GLN A 236 -12.68 18.68 25.14
N TYR A 237 -13.67 19.27 24.47
CA TYR A 237 -13.58 20.62 23.97
C TYR A 237 -14.18 21.57 24.99
N ALA A 238 -13.56 22.75 25.14
CA ALA A 238 -14.06 23.79 26.03
C ALA A 238 -15.50 24.14 25.69
N LYS A 239 -16.37 24.13 26.71
CA LYS A 239 -17.78 24.46 26.58
C LYS A 239 -17.92 25.96 26.36
N GLN A 240 -18.62 26.38 25.31
CA GLN A 240 -19.10 27.76 25.22
C GLN A 240 -20.44 27.84 25.97
N VAL A 241 -20.46 28.60 27.07
CA VAL A 241 -21.71 28.93 27.77
C VAL A 241 -22.29 30.15 27.05
N VAL A 242 -23.34 29.93 26.25
CA VAL A 242 -24.10 31.03 25.61
C VAL A 242 -25.43 31.15 26.36
N GLY A 243 -25.55 32.16 27.22
CA GLY A 243 -26.70 32.34 28.11
C GLY A 243 -26.77 31.29 29.23
N ASN A 244 -27.98 30.82 29.57
CA ASN A 244 -28.22 29.81 30.62
C ASN A 244 -28.17 28.35 30.13
N LYS A 245 -27.81 28.10 28.86
CA LYS A 245 -27.73 26.76 28.30
C LYS A 245 -26.28 26.40 27.99
N VAL A 246 -25.81 25.32 28.58
CA VAL A 246 -24.55 24.68 28.21
C VAL A 246 -24.78 23.96 26.89
N VAL A 247 -24.31 24.56 25.79
CA VAL A 247 -24.33 23.95 24.47
C VAL A 247 -22.93 23.43 24.17
N GLY A 248 -22.81 22.13 23.90
CA GLY A 248 -21.52 21.48 23.66
C GLY A 248 -20.96 20.75 24.88
N GLY A 249 -20.24 19.66 24.60
CA GLY A 249 -19.79 18.70 25.61
C GLY A 249 -19.97 17.24 25.18
N GLN A 250 -20.07 16.95 23.89
CA GLN A 250 -20.02 15.56 23.44
C GLN A 250 -18.59 15.06 23.67
N ARG A 251 -18.46 13.93 24.38
CA ARG A 251 -17.16 13.25 24.54
C ARG A 251 -16.68 12.85 23.15
N GLN A 252 -15.67 13.53 22.65
CA GLN A 252 -15.00 13.17 21.43
C GLN A 252 -13.78 12.31 21.77
N TYR A 253 -13.25 11.60 20.79
CA TYR A 253 -12.01 10.87 20.96
C TYR A 253 -11.13 11.05 19.73
N ILE A 254 -9.83 11.00 19.94
CA ILE A 254 -8.84 10.89 18.87
C ILE A 254 -8.58 9.39 18.67
N PRO A 255 -8.91 8.82 17.49
CA PRO A 255 -8.56 7.44 17.19
C PRO A 255 -7.09 7.37 16.74
N LEU A 256 -6.25 6.76 17.56
CA LEU A 256 -4.89 6.37 17.16
C LEU A 256 -4.92 4.94 16.63
N LYS A 257 -4.64 4.75 15.34
CA LYS A 257 -4.52 3.41 14.74
C LYS A 257 -3.31 2.68 15.33
N LEU A 258 -3.44 1.37 15.58
CA LEU A 258 -2.35 0.51 16.05
C LEU A 258 -1.17 0.55 15.07
N ASN A 259 -1.49 0.51 13.77
CA ASN A 259 -0.54 0.74 12.70
C ASN A 259 -0.87 2.05 11.96
N ALA A 260 -0.35 3.16 12.46
CA ALA A 260 -0.44 4.45 11.78
C ALA A 260 0.38 4.49 10.47
N ALA A 261 1.37 3.61 10.35
CA ALA A 261 2.27 3.55 9.22
C ALA A 261 1.68 2.86 7.98
N GLY A 262 0.54 2.19 8.14
CA GLY A 262 -0.10 1.42 7.08
C GLY A 262 0.84 0.34 6.54
N VAL A 263 0.88 0.19 5.21
CA VAL A 263 1.64 -0.89 4.56
C VAL A 263 3.07 -0.47 4.19
N MET A 264 3.40 0.82 4.26
CA MET A 264 4.69 1.34 3.81
C MET A 264 5.92 0.70 4.49
N PRO A 265 5.96 0.49 5.82
CA PRO A 265 7.10 -0.16 6.48
C PRO A 265 7.49 -1.51 5.89
N ILE A 266 6.50 -2.30 5.48
CA ILE A 266 6.72 -3.64 4.95
C ILE A 266 7.32 -3.53 3.54
N ILE A 267 6.85 -2.57 2.75
CA ILE A 267 7.40 -2.28 1.42
C ILE A 267 8.86 -1.80 1.55
N PHE A 268 9.17 -0.97 2.54
CA PHE A 268 10.55 -0.55 2.83
C PHE A 268 11.45 -1.72 3.23
N ALA A 269 11.00 -2.55 4.16
CA ALA A 269 11.72 -3.74 4.58
C ALA A 269 12.00 -4.67 3.39
N GLN A 270 11.01 -4.89 2.52
CA GLN A 270 11.14 -5.73 1.34
C GLN A 270 12.14 -5.13 0.33
N ALA A 271 12.07 -3.82 0.07
CA ALA A 271 12.98 -3.14 -0.84
C ALA A 271 14.43 -3.19 -0.34
N LEU A 272 14.65 -3.09 0.96
CA LEU A 272 15.98 -3.25 1.54
C LEU A 272 16.49 -4.68 1.38
N MET A 273 15.64 -5.69 1.55
CA MET A 273 15.99 -7.09 1.31
C MET A 273 16.34 -7.39 -0.16
N PHE A 274 15.86 -6.58 -1.11
CA PHE A 274 16.22 -6.74 -2.53
C PHE A 274 17.66 -6.33 -2.83
N VAL A 275 18.21 -5.34 -2.13
CA VAL A 275 19.54 -4.79 -2.45
C VAL A 275 20.64 -5.85 -2.30
N PRO A 276 20.75 -6.57 -1.15
CA PRO A 276 21.72 -7.65 -1.02
C PRO A 276 21.51 -8.76 -2.06
N GLY A 277 20.26 -9.14 -2.36
CA GLY A 277 19.96 -10.16 -3.35
C GLY A 277 20.46 -9.81 -4.76
N LEU A 278 20.28 -8.56 -5.18
CA LEU A 278 20.76 -8.07 -6.48
C LEU A 278 22.29 -7.97 -6.54
N VAL A 279 22.92 -7.43 -5.49
CA VAL A 279 24.37 -7.28 -5.43
C VAL A 279 25.05 -8.65 -5.34
N ALA A 280 24.58 -9.53 -4.46
CA ALA A 280 25.12 -10.86 -4.30
C ALA A 280 24.95 -11.71 -5.57
N GLY A 281 23.84 -11.57 -6.29
CA GLY A 281 23.62 -12.21 -7.59
C GLY A 281 24.65 -11.80 -8.65
N TYR A 282 25.13 -10.54 -8.63
CA TYR A 282 26.15 -10.05 -9.56
C TYR A 282 27.57 -10.56 -9.22
N PHE A 283 27.84 -10.82 -7.95
CA PHE A 283 29.13 -11.36 -7.48
C PHE A 283 29.13 -12.87 -7.25
N ALA A 284 28.01 -13.55 -7.50
CA ALA A 284 27.82 -14.99 -7.23
C ALA A 284 28.79 -15.89 -8.00
N GLU A 285 29.25 -15.47 -9.19
CA GLU A 285 30.25 -16.22 -9.98
C GLU A 285 31.69 -16.07 -9.45
N LYS A 286 31.97 -15.08 -8.58
CA LYS A 286 33.34 -14.75 -8.15
C LYS A 286 33.67 -15.15 -6.71
N SER A 287 32.69 -15.52 -5.89
CA SER A 287 32.95 -15.88 -4.49
C SER A 287 31.87 -16.78 -3.88
N ASP A 288 32.30 -17.88 -3.23
CA ASP A 288 31.42 -18.82 -2.52
C ASP A 288 30.62 -18.16 -1.38
N THR A 289 31.17 -17.09 -0.77
CA THR A 289 30.47 -16.31 0.26
C THR A 289 29.37 -15.45 -0.34
N ALA A 290 29.60 -14.87 -1.52
CA ALA A 290 28.58 -14.13 -2.27
C ALA A 290 27.46 -15.06 -2.75
N GLN A 291 27.80 -16.28 -3.16
CA GLN A 291 26.82 -17.30 -3.52
C GLN A 291 25.98 -17.76 -2.32
N SER A 292 26.61 -17.95 -1.15
CA SER A 292 25.90 -18.32 0.10
C SER A 292 24.95 -17.21 0.55
N ILE A 293 25.37 -15.95 0.45
CA ILE A 293 24.52 -14.78 0.73
C ILE A 293 23.39 -14.69 -0.31
N ALA A 294 23.68 -14.90 -1.60
CA ALA A 294 22.65 -14.90 -2.64
C ALA A 294 21.59 -15.99 -2.40
N GLN A 295 21.98 -17.19 -1.97
CA GLN A 295 21.04 -18.27 -1.68
C GLN A 295 20.19 -17.99 -0.42
N ALA A 296 20.81 -17.44 0.62
CA ALA A 296 20.12 -17.04 1.86
C ALA A 296 19.09 -15.93 1.64
N PHE A 297 19.36 -14.99 0.73
CA PHE A 297 18.46 -13.87 0.42
C PHE A 297 17.43 -14.16 -0.70
N ASN A 298 17.66 -15.16 -1.56
CA ASN A 298 16.72 -15.54 -2.62
C ASN A 298 15.68 -16.58 -2.17
N SER A 299 15.95 -17.35 -1.11
CA SER A 299 15.06 -18.43 -0.66
C SER A 299 14.33 -18.01 0.62
N TYR A 300 13.01 -17.84 0.53
CA TYR A 300 12.14 -17.49 1.67
C TYR A 300 12.10 -18.59 2.75
N ASP A 301 12.64 -19.77 2.44
CA ASP A 301 12.67 -20.94 3.32
C ASP A 301 13.71 -20.84 4.43
N HIS A 302 14.72 -19.98 4.27
CA HIS A 302 15.71 -19.80 5.32
C HIS A 302 15.13 -18.98 6.47
N TRP A 303 15.15 -19.55 7.67
CA TRP A 303 14.72 -18.87 8.90
C TRP A 303 15.47 -17.54 9.12
N GLN A 304 16.73 -17.45 8.68
CA GLN A 304 17.54 -16.23 8.73
C GLN A 304 16.91 -15.08 7.93
N TYR A 305 16.40 -15.36 6.71
CA TYR A 305 15.69 -14.38 5.90
C TYR A 305 14.47 -13.84 6.64
N ASN A 306 13.65 -14.76 7.19
CA ASN A 306 12.41 -14.40 7.88
C ASN A 306 12.64 -13.63 9.17
N VAL A 307 13.68 -13.98 9.94
CA VAL A 307 14.06 -13.24 11.16
C VAL A 307 14.57 -11.85 10.82
N LEU A 308 15.45 -11.72 9.82
CA LEU A 308 15.94 -10.41 9.38
C LEU A 308 14.81 -9.55 8.81
N PHE A 309 13.93 -10.14 7.99
CA PHE A 309 12.79 -9.46 7.41
C PHE A 309 11.80 -8.99 8.49
N GLY A 310 11.45 -9.85 9.45
CA GLY A 310 10.62 -9.49 10.59
C GLY A 310 11.24 -8.39 11.45
N PHE A 311 12.54 -8.46 11.72
CA PHE A 311 13.27 -7.42 12.45
C PHE A 311 13.24 -6.08 11.70
N LEU A 312 13.50 -6.08 10.39
CA LEU A 312 13.42 -4.88 9.56
C LEU A 312 12.01 -4.29 9.55
N ILE A 313 10.96 -5.11 9.48
CA ILE A 313 9.57 -4.64 9.59
C ILE A 313 9.36 -3.91 10.92
N ILE A 314 9.85 -4.45 12.03
CA ILE A 314 9.70 -3.82 13.34
C ILE A 314 10.39 -2.45 13.36
N VAL A 315 11.65 -2.39 12.92
CA VAL A 315 12.44 -1.16 12.86
C VAL A 315 11.77 -0.12 11.97
N PHE A 316 11.37 -0.49 10.76
CA PHE A 316 10.73 0.43 9.81
C PHE A 316 9.34 0.87 10.26
N THR A 317 8.60 0.02 10.99
CA THR A 317 7.29 0.41 11.53
C THR A 317 7.45 1.50 12.58
N TYR A 318 8.37 1.32 13.52
CA TYR A 318 8.70 2.34 14.51
C TYR A 318 9.16 3.65 13.87
N PHE A 319 10.11 3.53 12.96
CA PHE A 319 10.70 4.67 12.28
C PHE A 319 9.67 5.46 11.48
N TYR A 320 8.82 4.78 10.72
CA TYR A 320 7.79 5.45 9.93
C TYR A 320 6.70 6.06 10.80
N THR A 321 6.26 5.38 11.86
CA THR A 321 5.25 5.94 12.79
C THR A 321 5.75 7.22 13.44
N ALA A 322 7.02 7.27 13.87
CA ALA A 322 7.62 8.46 14.47
C ALA A 322 7.67 9.67 13.52
N ILE A 323 7.82 9.44 12.21
CA ILE A 323 7.90 10.51 11.19
C ILE A 323 6.50 10.95 10.75
N SER A 324 5.60 10.00 10.55
CA SER A 324 4.26 10.26 10.02
C SER A 324 3.33 10.90 11.05
N VAL A 325 3.48 10.55 12.32
CA VAL A 325 2.65 11.06 13.41
C VAL A 325 3.50 11.95 14.31
N ASN A 326 3.29 13.27 14.22
CA ASN A 326 3.97 14.23 15.08
C ASN A 326 3.10 14.57 16.31
N PRO A 327 3.43 14.08 17.52
CA PRO A 327 2.63 14.32 18.72
C PRO A 327 2.52 15.81 19.08
N GLN A 328 3.57 16.58 18.78
CA GLN A 328 3.61 18.01 19.06
C GLN A 328 2.59 18.78 18.22
N GLN A 329 2.50 18.45 16.93
CA GLN A 329 1.51 19.06 16.04
C GLN A 329 0.08 18.72 16.48
N ILE A 330 -0.18 17.47 16.86
CA ILE A 330 -1.49 17.05 17.37
C ILE A 330 -1.86 17.83 18.65
N ALA A 331 -0.91 17.99 19.57
CA ALA A 331 -1.12 18.75 20.80
C ALA A 331 -1.37 20.25 20.53
N ASP A 332 -0.61 20.86 19.62
CA ASP A 332 -0.78 22.26 19.24
C ASP A 332 -2.12 22.50 18.52
N ASP A 333 -2.53 21.61 17.63
CA ASP A 333 -3.83 21.68 16.94
C ASP A 333 -5.00 21.46 17.90
N MET A 334 -4.85 20.58 18.89
CA MET A 334 -5.82 20.44 19.99
C MET A 334 -5.94 21.74 20.79
N LYS A 335 -4.81 22.34 21.17
CA LYS A 335 -4.77 23.60 21.91
C LYS A 335 -5.44 24.73 21.12
N ARG A 336 -5.18 24.83 19.81
CA ARG A 336 -5.82 25.79 18.90
C ARG A 336 -7.32 25.56 18.75
N SER A 337 -7.75 24.30 18.74
CA SER A 337 -9.16 23.92 18.63
C SER A 337 -9.93 24.02 19.97
N GLY A 338 -9.27 24.45 21.06
CA GLY A 338 -9.88 24.50 22.40
C GLY A 338 -10.13 23.11 23.02
N GLY A 339 -9.48 22.07 22.48
CA GLY A 339 -9.56 20.69 22.97
C GLY A 339 -8.45 20.38 23.97
N PHE A 340 -8.76 19.59 25.00
CA PHE A 340 -7.79 19.09 25.97
C PHE A 340 -8.09 17.65 26.37
N ILE A 341 -7.04 16.93 26.79
CA ILE A 341 -7.17 15.58 27.34
C ILE A 341 -7.46 15.72 28.84
N PRO A 342 -8.55 15.14 29.37
CA PRO A 342 -8.84 15.19 30.80
C PRO A 342 -7.67 14.61 31.62
N GLY A 343 -7.13 15.40 32.55
CA GLY A 343 -6.03 14.98 33.42
C GLY A 343 -4.62 15.29 32.91
N VAL A 344 -4.47 15.92 31.74
CA VAL A 344 -3.16 16.32 31.18
C VAL A 344 -3.20 17.81 30.81
N LYS A 345 -2.18 18.60 31.17
CA LYS A 345 -2.19 20.03 30.84
C LYS A 345 -2.00 20.24 29.32
N PRO A 346 -2.71 21.18 28.70
CA PRO A 346 -2.54 21.51 27.29
C PRO A 346 -1.12 22.00 26.97
N GLY A 347 -0.54 21.50 25.87
CA GLY A 347 0.80 21.88 25.41
C GLY A 347 1.78 20.71 25.45
N PHE A 348 2.98 20.93 26.02
CA PHE A 348 4.05 19.93 26.03
C PHE A 348 3.64 18.62 26.74
N GLU A 349 2.97 18.70 27.90
CA GLU A 349 2.49 17.50 28.61
C GLU A 349 1.51 16.67 27.76
N THR A 350 0.68 17.32 26.93
CA THR A 350 -0.22 16.62 25.99
C THR A 350 0.55 15.91 24.88
N SER A 351 1.58 16.55 24.34
CA SER A 351 2.47 15.98 23.32
C SER A 351 3.20 14.74 23.85
N GLU A 352 3.75 14.83 25.07
CA GLU A 352 4.44 13.72 25.73
C GLU A 352 3.49 12.56 26.02
N TYR A 353 2.28 12.83 26.52
CA TYR A 353 1.27 11.80 26.76
C TYR A 353 0.87 11.07 25.47
N ILE A 354 0.65 11.80 24.38
CA ILE A 354 0.34 11.19 23.07
C ILE A 354 1.54 10.37 22.57
N GLY A 355 2.77 10.89 22.71
CA GLY A 355 4.00 10.18 22.35
C GLY A 355 4.16 8.85 23.08
N GLN A 356 4.01 8.85 24.41
CA GLN A 356 4.10 7.63 25.21
C GLN A 356 3.04 6.59 24.82
N ILE A 357 1.83 7.03 24.45
CA ILE A 357 0.79 6.13 23.94
C ILE A 357 1.20 5.56 22.59
N LEU A 358 1.69 6.40 21.67
CA LEU A 358 2.14 5.98 20.35
C LEU A 358 3.24 4.91 20.44
N ASP A 359 4.24 5.11 21.30
CA ASP A 359 5.32 4.13 21.49
C ASP A 359 4.80 2.77 22.02
N ARG A 360 3.85 2.82 22.97
CA ARG A 360 3.24 1.62 23.56
C ARG A 360 2.29 0.88 22.62
N ILE A 361 1.61 1.57 21.71
CA ILE A 361 0.74 0.91 20.72
C ILE A 361 1.54 0.42 19.51
N THR A 362 2.66 1.06 19.19
CA THR A 362 3.46 0.70 18.02
C THR A 362 4.21 -0.62 18.25
N LEU A 363 4.67 -0.91 19.48
CA LEU A 363 5.39 -2.17 19.78
C LEU A 363 4.57 -3.42 19.42
N PRO A 364 3.35 -3.60 19.95
CA PRO A 364 2.56 -4.79 19.65
C PRO A 364 2.10 -4.79 18.19
N GLY A 365 1.81 -3.61 17.62
CA GLY A 365 1.45 -3.47 16.22
C GLY A 365 2.56 -3.97 15.28
N ALA A 366 3.78 -3.51 15.49
CA ALA A 366 4.95 -3.90 14.71
C ALA A 366 5.25 -5.40 14.78
N ILE A 367 5.14 -6.00 15.98
CA ILE A 367 5.33 -7.45 16.17
C ILE A 367 4.23 -8.24 15.45
N MET A 368 2.96 -7.84 15.58
CA MET A 368 1.85 -8.52 14.90
C MET A 368 1.99 -8.41 13.37
N LEU A 369 2.43 -7.27 12.85
CA LEU A 369 2.70 -7.10 11.42
C LEU A 369 3.84 -7.99 10.94
N ALA A 370 4.93 -8.06 11.69
CA ALA A 370 6.07 -8.93 11.38
C ALA A 370 5.65 -10.41 11.39
N LEU A 371 4.83 -10.83 12.36
CA LEU A 371 4.28 -12.18 12.40
C LEU A 371 3.44 -12.48 11.15
N VAL A 372 2.49 -11.60 10.79
CA VAL A 372 1.69 -11.77 9.57
C VAL A 372 2.56 -11.80 8.32
N ALA A 373 3.64 -11.01 8.27
CA ALA A 373 4.54 -10.96 7.13
C ALA A 373 5.37 -12.25 6.94
N VAL A 374 5.66 -12.97 8.02
CA VAL A 374 6.42 -14.24 8.00
C VAL A 374 5.51 -15.47 7.82
N MET A 375 4.19 -15.33 7.98
CA MET A 375 3.21 -16.41 7.78
C MET A 375 3.35 -17.20 6.45
N PRO A 376 3.67 -16.59 5.29
CA PRO A 376 3.88 -17.34 4.05
C PRO A 376 4.99 -18.38 4.14
N ALA A 377 6.04 -18.12 4.90
CA ALA A 377 7.12 -19.08 5.09
C ALA A 377 6.67 -20.28 5.93
N ILE A 378 5.85 -20.02 6.96
CA ILE A 378 5.24 -21.06 7.79
C ILE A 378 4.25 -21.89 6.95
N ALA A 379 3.42 -21.24 6.14
CA ALA A 379 2.50 -21.89 5.21
C ALA A 379 3.22 -22.88 4.28
N ARG A 380 4.40 -22.52 3.75
CA ARG A 380 5.19 -23.43 2.91
C ARG A 380 5.72 -24.65 3.66
N LEU A 381 6.03 -24.55 4.96
CA LEU A 381 6.37 -25.71 5.78
C LEU A 381 5.22 -26.72 5.91
N PHE A 382 3.97 -26.25 5.79
CA PHE A 382 2.78 -27.10 5.77
C PHE A 382 2.44 -27.66 4.37
N GLY A 383 3.33 -27.50 3.39
CA GLY A 383 3.19 -28.07 2.05
C GLY A 383 2.29 -27.27 1.10
N ILE A 384 2.01 -26.01 1.40
CA ILE A 384 1.23 -25.10 0.54
C ILE A 384 2.11 -24.66 -0.65
N SER A 385 1.55 -24.59 -1.87
CA SER A 385 2.32 -24.14 -3.04
C SER A 385 2.85 -22.71 -2.86
N GLN A 386 4.03 -22.42 -3.43
CA GLN A 386 4.69 -21.11 -3.27
C GLN A 386 3.81 -19.93 -3.69
N GLY A 387 3.09 -20.08 -4.80
CA GLY A 387 2.20 -19.03 -5.32
C GLY A 387 0.97 -18.81 -4.44
N PHE A 388 0.41 -19.86 -3.84
CA PHE A 388 -0.72 -19.73 -2.92
C PHE A 388 -0.28 -19.25 -1.54
N ALA A 389 0.88 -19.70 -1.04
CA ALA A 389 1.43 -19.31 0.25
C ALA A 389 1.68 -17.79 0.37
N GLN A 390 2.00 -17.08 -0.72
CA GLN A 390 2.10 -15.61 -0.72
C GLN A 390 0.77 -14.90 -0.41
N PHE A 391 -0.37 -15.57 -0.59
CA PHE A 391 -1.67 -15.05 -0.16
C PHE A 391 -1.98 -15.44 1.29
N PHE A 392 -1.32 -16.47 1.84
CA PHE A 392 -1.37 -16.87 3.25
C PHE A 392 -0.47 -15.97 4.10
N GLY A 393 -0.92 -14.74 4.33
CA GLY A 393 -0.12 -13.73 5.01
C GLY A 393 0.86 -13.05 4.07
N GLY A 394 1.84 -12.34 4.61
CA GLY A 394 2.87 -11.69 3.82
C GLY A 394 2.54 -10.28 3.37
N THR A 395 3.50 -9.72 2.62
CA THR A 395 3.44 -8.36 2.07
C THR A 395 2.25 -8.17 1.12
N SER A 396 1.94 -9.16 0.28
CA SER A 396 0.82 -9.15 -0.67
C SER A 396 -0.53 -9.02 0.03
N LEU A 397 -0.79 -9.84 1.07
CA LEU A 397 -2.04 -9.77 1.82
C LEU A 397 -2.19 -8.42 2.53
N LEU A 398 -1.13 -7.94 3.19
CA LEU A 398 -1.16 -6.69 3.94
C LEU A 398 -1.35 -5.48 3.01
N ILE A 399 -0.73 -5.49 1.82
CA ILE A 399 -1.00 -4.49 0.77
C ILE A 399 -2.47 -4.55 0.35
N LEU A 400 -2.99 -5.74 0.05
CA LEU A 400 -4.37 -5.89 -0.39
C LEU A 400 -5.36 -5.36 0.66
N VAL A 401 -5.23 -5.79 1.92
CA VAL A 401 -6.10 -5.35 3.01
C VAL A 401 -5.97 -3.84 3.24
N GLY A 402 -4.75 -3.31 3.33
CA GLY A 402 -4.51 -1.89 3.57
C GLY A 402 -5.14 -1.00 2.51
N VAL A 403 -4.91 -1.31 1.23
CA VAL A 403 -5.44 -0.52 0.10
C VAL A 403 -6.96 -0.61 0.00
N VAL A 404 -7.54 -1.79 0.24
CA VAL A 404 -9.00 -1.95 0.27
C VAL A 404 -9.61 -1.12 1.40
N LEU A 405 -9.03 -1.16 2.60
CA LEU A 405 -9.52 -0.38 3.74
C LEU A 405 -9.39 1.13 3.51
N ASP A 406 -8.28 1.59 2.93
CA ASP A 406 -8.09 3.01 2.60
C ASP A 406 -9.09 3.47 1.52
N THR A 407 -9.32 2.66 0.49
CA THR A 407 -10.31 2.95 -0.56
C THR A 407 -11.72 3.01 0.02
N LEU A 408 -12.08 2.08 0.91
CA LEU A 408 -13.37 2.08 1.60
C LEU A 408 -13.53 3.31 2.50
N GLN A 409 -12.50 3.67 3.28
CA GLN A 409 -12.53 4.86 4.15
C GLN A 409 -12.72 6.14 3.35
N GLN A 410 -12.10 6.26 2.18
CA GLN A 410 -12.32 7.40 1.29
C GLN A 410 -13.75 7.44 0.74
N ILE A 411 -14.28 6.30 0.27
CA ILE A 411 -15.66 6.20 -0.21
C ILE A 411 -16.65 6.58 0.90
N GLU A 412 -16.47 6.07 2.11
CA GLU A 412 -17.30 6.42 3.27
C GLU A 412 -17.21 7.91 3.60
N SER A 413 -16.03 8.51 3.53
CA SER A 413 -15.83 9.95 3.74
C SER A 413 -16.62 10.79 2.72
N TYR A 414 -16.58 10.42 1.44
CA TYR A 414 -17.40 11.05 0.39
C TYR A 414 -18.91 10.91 0.66
N LEU A 415 -19.36 9.73 1.09
CA LEU A 415 -20.77 9.47 1.41
C LEU A 415 -21.25 10.26 2.65
N LEU A 416 -20.39 10.42 3.66
CA LEU A 416 -20.69 11.16 4.89
C LEU A 416 -20.82 12.67 4.64
N MET A 417 -19.94 13.27 3.83
CA MET A 417 -20.01 14.69 3.49
C MET A 417 -21.36 15.08 2.84
N ARG A 418 -21.93 14.21 2.00
CA ARG A 418 -23.24 14.47 1.38
C ARG A 418 -24.41 14.36 2.35
N ARG A 419 -24.34 13.47 3.36
CA ARG A 419 -25.37 13.40 4.41
C ARG A 419 -25.40 14.67 5.26
N TYR A 420 -24.25 15.34 5.43
CA TYR A 420 -24.17 16.64 6.09
C TYR A 420 -24.90 17.75 5.31
N GLU A 421 -24.75 17.82 3.98
CA GLU A 421 -25.47 18.80 3.16
C GLU A 421 -27.00 18.63 3.23
N GLY A 422 -27.49 17.38 3.27
CA GLY A 422 -28.91 17.08 3.38
C GLY A 422 -29.52 17.53 4.71
N LEU A 423 -28.78 17.39 5.81
CA LEU A 423 -29.20 17.84 7.14
C LEU A 423 -29.17 19.37 7.25
N MET A 424 -28.21 20.06 6.62
CA MET A 424 -28.14 21.52 6.63
C MET A 424 -29.23 22.20 5.78
N LYS A 425 -29.66 21.58 4.67
CA LYS A 425 -30.78 22.10 3.85
C LYS A 425 -32.15 21.99 4.54
N SER A 426 -32.33 21.04 5.46
CA SER A 426 -33.57 20.84 6.22
C SER A 426 -33.76 21.87 7.34
N GLY A 427 -32.75 22.71 7.62
CA GLY A 427 -32.73 23.64 8.76
C GLY A 427 -33.15 25.08 8.42
N ARG A 428 -34.02 25.32 7.43
CA ARG A 428 -34.65 26.65 7.27
C ARG A 428 -35.69 26.82 8.38
N VAL A 429 -35.29 27.46 9.49
CA VAL A 429 -36.22 27.99 10.48
C VAL A 429 -37.06 29.07 9.78
N GLN A 430 -38.31 28.72 9.50
CA GLN A 430 -39.30 29.64 8.95
C GLN A 430 -39.69 30.62 10.06
N GLY A 431 -39.04 31.80 10.05
CA GLY A 431 -39.39 32.89 10.95
C GLY A 431 -40.83 33.33 10.67
N ARG A 432 -41.70 33.20 11.68
CA ARG A 432 -43.02 33.86 11.71
C ARG A 432 -42.80 35.36 11.67
N THR A 433 -42.97 35.98 10.51
CA THR A 433 -43.33 37.40 10.44
C THR A 433 -44.68 37.56 11.11
N THR A 434 -44.72 38.25 12.24
CA THR A 434 -45.94 38.72 12.88
C THR A 434 -46.61 39.74 11.95
N GLU A 435 -47.79 39.42 11.45
CA GLU A 435 -48.70 40.38 10.82
C GLU A 435 -49.06 41.47 11.85
N SER A 436 -48.68 42.71 11.55
CA SER A 436 -49.22 43.88 12.20
C SER A 436 -50.64 44.11 11.70
N VAL A 437 -51.63 43.65 12.47
CA VAL A 437 -53.02 44.06 12.33
C VAL A 437 -53.14 45.49 12.84
N SER A 438 -53.23 46.47 11.93
CA SER A 438 -53.79 47.79 12.23
C SER A 438 -55.28 47.76 11.89
N ALA A 439 -56.12 47.64 12.92
CA ALA A 439 -57.54 47.92 12.81
C ALA A 439 -57.79 49.42 13.05
N ILE A 440 -58.54 50.01 12.12
CA ILE A 440 -59.40 51.21 12.18
C ILE A 440 -58.83 52.47 12.84
#